data_AF-A0A6B0UFS4-F1
#
_entry.id   AF-A0A6B0UFS4-F1
#
_cell.length_a   1.000
_cell.length_b   1.000
_cell.length_c   1.000
_cell.angle_alpha   90.00
_cell.angle_beta   90.00
_cell.angle_gamma   90.00
#
_symmetry.space_group_name_H-M   'P 1'
#
loop_
_entity.id
_entity.type
_entity.pdbx_description
1 polymer ?
#
loop_
_entity_poly.entity_id
_entity_poly.type
_entity_poly.pdbx_seq_one_letter_code
_entity_poly.pdbx_strand_id
1 'polypeptide(L)'
;LRQNGDNPAPSTAIESLDACDGDLYPNVGTLLQILASLPVSVASAERTFLTLRRLKTWLRAKMTEERLTGLALLNIHRDIPVDTSHVTDRFASARKRRTDFLL
;
A
#
# COMPACT_ATOMS: atom_id res chain seq x y z
N LEU A 1 7.84 -49.94 -26.01
CA LEU A 1 8.48 -50.27 -24.72
C LEU A 1 8.38 -49.04 -23.84
N ARG A 2 7.51 -49.15 -22.83
CA ARG A 2 7.13 -48.14 -21.85
C ARG A 2 8.33 -47.87 -20.94
N GLN A 3 8.88 -46.66 -20.96
CA GLN A 3 9.75 -46.20 -19.88
C GLN A 3 8.85 -45.76 -18.73
N ASN A 4 8.70 -46.64 -17.73
CA ASN A 4 8.48 -46.25 -16.33
C ASN A 4 9.63 -45.29 -15.95
N GLY A 5 9.47 -44.20 -15.21
CA GLY A 5 8.48 -43.90 -14.19
C GLY A 5 9.27 -43.43 -12.97
N ASP A 6 9.67 -42.15 -12.96
CA ASP A 6 10.18 -41.39 -11.79
C ASP A 6 10.47 -39.91 -12.15
N ASN A 7 9.66 -39.29 -13.02
CA ASN A 7 9.60 -37.83 -13.04
C ASN A 7 8.42 -37.42 -12.17
N PRO A 8 8.63 -36.85 -10.96
CA PRO A 8 7.51 -36.35 -10.17
C PRO A 8 6.80 -35.30 -11.03
N ALA A 9 5.48 -35.48 -11.21
CA ALA A 9 4.69 -34.50 -11.92
C ALA A 9 4.92 -33.13 -11.25
N PRO A 10 5.21 -32.07 -12.03
CA PRO A 10 5.54 -30.77 -11.47
C PRO A 10 4.37 -30.30 -10.60
N SER A 11 4.69 -29.95 -9.36
CA SER A 11 3.71 -29.58 -8.34
C SER A 11 3.35 -28.10 -8.41
N THR A 12 4.22 -27.31 -9.03
CA THR A 12 4.13 -25.86 -9.12
C THR A 12 4.12 -25.41 -10.58
N ALA A 13 3.33 -24.37 -10.89
CA ALA A 13 3.21 -23.82 -12.25
C ALA A 13 4.56 -23.40 -12.87
N ILE A 14 5.55 -23.07 -12.05
CA ILE A 14 6.93 -22.73 -12.49
C ILE A 14 7.67 -23.99 -12.98
N GLU A 15 7.57 -25.10 -12.24
CA GLU A 15 8.17 -26.38 -12.63
C GLU A 15 7.51 -26.93 -13.90
N SER A 16 6.19 -26.73 -14.04
CA SER A 16 5.45 -27.10 -15.24
C SER A 16 5.86 -26.28 -16.47
N LEU A 17 6.25 -25.02 -16.27
CA LEU A 17 6.73 -24.14 -17.34
C LEU A 17 8.14 -24.52 -17.79
N ASP A 18 9.02 -24.87 -16.86
CA ASP A 18 10.41 -25.26 -17.14
C ASP A 18 10.51 -26.63 -17.85
N ALA A 19 9.59 -27.54 -17.55
CA ALA A 19 9.46 -28.82 -18.23
C ALA A 19 8.69 -28.77 -19.57
N CYS A 20 8.16 -27.61 -19.96
CA CYS A 20 7.36 -27.46 -21.18
C CYS A 20 8.25 -26.99 -22.34
N ASP A 21 8.43 -27.84 -23.35
CA ASP A 21 9.08 -27.45 -24.61
C ASP A 21 8.21 -26.41 -25.35
N GLY A 22 8.62 -25.15 -25.28
CA GLY A 22 7.89 -24.01 -25.85
C GLY A 22 7.67 -24.10 -27.37
N ASP A 23 8.49 -24.89 -28.08
CA ASP A 23 8.37 -25.11 -29.52
C ASP A 23 7.30 -26.15 -29.90
N LEU A 24 7.00 -27.09 -29.00
CA LEU A 24 6.03 -28.16 -29.27
C LEU A 24 4.61 -27.79 -28.86
N TYR A 25 4.47 -26.98 -27.79
CA TYR A 25 3.17 -26.53 -27.25
C TYR A 25 3.17 -25.05 -26.84
N PRO A 26 3.28 -24.10 -27.79
CA PRO A 26 3.40 -22.67 -27.49
C PRO A 26 2.19 -22.10 -26.71
N ASN A 27 1.00 -22.62 -26.95
CA ASN A 27 -0.22 -22.20 -26.25
C ASN A 27 -0.23 -22.65 -24.77
N VAL A 28 0.34 -23.82 -24.47
CA VAL A 28 0.39 -24.36 -23.11
C VAL A 28 1.41 -23.59 -22.28
N GLY A 29 2.58 -23.29 -22.85
CA GLY A 29 3.59 -22.45 -22.20
C GLY A 29 3.06 -21.04 -21.88
N THR A 30 2.33 -20.43 -22.82
CA THR A 30 1.70 -19.12 -22.61
C THR A 30 0.68 -19.15 -21.45
N LEU A 31 -0.15 -20.20 -21.38
CA LEU A 31 -1.14 -20.34 -20.31
C LEU A 31 -0.49 -20.54 -18.94
N LEU A 32 0.58 -21.33 -18.87
CA LEU A 32 1.37 -21.53 -17.65
C LEU A 32 2.07 -20.25 -17.20
N GLN A 33 2.57 -19.44 -18.14
CA GLN A 33 3.19 -18.15 -17.85
C GLN A 33 2.16 -17.13 -17.31
N ILE A 34 0.95 -17.12 -17.87
CA ILE A 34 -0.17 -16.32 -17.36
C ILE A 34 -0.56 -16.82 -15.95
N LEU A 35 -0.69 -18.13 -15.76
CA LEU A 35 -1.04 -18.73 -14.48
C LEU A 35 0.02 -18.47 -13.39
N ALA A 36 1.30 -18.39 -13.73
CA ALA A 36 2.37 -18.05 -12.78
C ALA A 36 2.44 -16.54 -12.49
N SER A 37 2.18 -15.69 -13.49
CA SER A 37 2.24 -14.23 -13.36
C SER A 37 1.02 -13.63 -12.66
N LEU A 38 -0.18 -14.18 -12.86
CA LEU A 38 -1.41 -13.70 -12.23
C LEU A 38 -1.35 -13.73 -10.68
N PRO A 39 -1.09 -14.86 -10.00
CA PRO A 39 -1.02 -14.90 -8.54
C PRO A 39 0.14 -14.05 -7.99
N VAL A 40 1.27 -13.98 -8.69
CA VAL A 40 2.41 -13.12 -8.30
C VAL A 40 2.04 -11.64 -8.41
N SER A 41 1.42 -11.24 -9.52
CA SER A 41 0.99 -9.87 -9.76
C SER A 41 -0.14 -9.47 -8.81
N VAL A 42 -1.11 -10.35 -8.55
CA VAL A 42 -2.21 -10.12 -7.62
C VAL A 42 -1.67 -9.98 -6.20
N ALA A 43 -0.81 -10.88 -5.73
CA ALA A 43 -0.21 -10.77 -4.40
C ALA A 43 0.63 -9.50 -4.22
N SER A 44 1.39 -9.10 -5.26
CA SER A 44 2.17 -7.85 -5.26
C SER A 44 1.27 -6.60 -5.29
N ALA A 45 0.23 -6.60 -6.12
CA ALA A 45 -0.76 -5.54 -6.21
C ALA A 45 -1.58 -5.40 -4.91
N GLU A 46 -1.99 -6.50 -4.30
CA GLU A 46 -2.67 -6.51 -3.00
C GLU A 46 -1.77 -5.97 -1.89
N ARG A 47 -0.50 -6.41 -1.84
CA ARG A 47 0.48 -5.90 -0.85
C ARG A 47 0.71 -4.39 -1.02
N THR A 48 0.90 -3.91 -2.24
CA THR A 48 1.11 -2.48 -2.52
C THR A 48 -0.16 -1.64 -2.29
N PHE A 49 -1.33 -2.13 -2.67
CA PHE A 49 -2.59 -1.45 -2.39
C PHE A 49 -2.91 -1.40 -0.89
N LEU A 50 -2.66 -2.49 -0.17
CA LEU A 50 -2.88 -2.57 1.28
C LEU A 50 -1.92 -1.64 2.04
N THR A 51 -0.65 -1.58 1.64
CA THR A 51 0.33 -0.66 2.23
C THR A 51 -0.04 0.80 1.94
N LEU A 52 -0.47 1.13 0.73
CA LEU A 52 -1.00 2.44 0.39
C LEU A 52 -2.26 2.79 1.18
N ARG A 53 -3.20 1.85 1.34
CA ARG A 53 -4.40 2.04 2.16
C ARG A 53 -4.03 2.33 3.61
N ARG A 54 -3.12 1.56 4.19
CA ARG A 54 -2.60 1.79 5.55
C ARG A 54 -1.90 3.13 5.68
N LEU A 55 -1.09 3.55 4.71
CA LEU A 55 -0.46 4.87 4.69
C LEU A 55 -1.48 6.00 4.63
N LYS A 56 -2.50 5.88 3.77
CA LYS A 56 -3.60 6.87 3.68
C LYS A 56 -4.37 6.96 5.00
N THR A 57 -4.71 5.81 5.59
CA THR A 57 -5.37 5.75 6.91
C THR A 57 -4.48 6.33 8.00
N TRP A 58 -3.19 6.00 8.02
CA TRP A 58 -2.23 6.53 8.99
C TRP A 58 -2.07 8.04 8.86
N LEU A 59 -1.99 8.58 7.64
CA LEU A 59 -1.90 10.03 7.41
C LEU A 59 -3.19 10.73 7.84
N ARG A 60 -4.36 10.13 7.59
CA ARG A 60 -5.66 10.65 8.02
C ARG A 60 -5.84 10.57 9.54
N ALA A 61 -5.34 9.53 10.19
CA ALA A 61 -5.36 9.37 11.64
C ALA A 61 -4.33 10.28 12.33
N LYS A 62 -3.16 10.49 11.71
CA LYS A 62 -2.10 11.38 12.20
C LYS A 62 -2.39 12.86 11.94
N MET A 63 -3.25 13.19 10.97
CA MET A 63 -4.06 14.40 11.08
C MET A 63 -5.00 14.19 12.26
N THR A 64 -4.48 14.37 13.48
CA THR A 64 -5.20 14.13 14.72
C THR A 64 -6.60 14.70 14.62
N GLU A 65 -7.60 13.95 15.05
CA GLU A 65 -9.01 14.37 15.05
C GLU A 65 -9.14 15.81 15.57
N GLU A 66 -8.42 16.15 16.64
CA GLU A 66 -8.25 17.49 17.19
C GLU A 66 -7.83 18.56 16.16
N ARG A 67 -6.87 18.25 15.29
CA ARG A 67 -6.38 19.18 14.27
C ARG A 67 -7.38 19.34 13.13
N LEU A 68 -8.09 18.27 12.75
CA LEU A 68 -9.15 18.33 11.75
C LEU A 68 -10.37 19.10 12.29
N THR A 69 -10.78 18.82 13.52
CA THR A 69 -11.86 19.52 14.24
C THR A 69 -11.52 20.98 14.45
N GLY A 70 -10.29 21.30 14.87
CA GLY A 70 -9.81 22.67 14.98
C GLY A 70 -9.84 23.43 13.64
N LEU A 71 -9.39 22.80 12.55
CA LEU A 71 -9.47 23.39 11.20
C LEU A 71 -10.91 23.54 10.71
N ALA A 72 -11.79 22.57 10.98
CA ALA A 72 -13.20 22.64 10.64
C ALA A 72 -13.88 23.80 11.37
N LEU A 73 -13.62 23.96 12.68
CA LEU A 73 -14.11 25.09 13.48
C LEU A 73 -13.60 26.42 12.95
N LEU A 74 -12.31 26.52 12.60
CA LEU A 74 -11.72 27.72 12.01
C LEU A 74 -12.36 28.08 10.65
N ASN A 75 -12.71 27.06 9.86
CA ASN A 75 -13.34 27.24 8.55
C ASN A 75 -14.82 27.62 8.64
N ILE A 76 -15.54 27.10 9.64
CA ILE A 76 -16.95 27.46 9.91
C ILE A 76 -17.04 28.88 10.49
N HIS A 77 -16.13 29.25 11.40
CA HIS A 77 -16.13 30.55 12.08
C HIS A 77 -15.19 31.56 11.41
N ARG A 78 -15.21 31.64 10.07
CA ARG A 78 -14.37 32.58 9.30
C ARG A 78 -14.69 34.05 9.60
N ASP A 79 -15.89 34.32 10.14
CA ASP A 79 -16.39 35.65 10.45
C ASP A 79 -15.77 36.23 11.73
N ILE A 80 -15.04 35.41 12.50
CA ILE A 80 -14.32 35.86 13.68
C ILE A 80 -12.93 36.35 13.22
N PRO A 81 -12.60 37.63 13.40
CA PRO A 81 -11.29 38.15 13.04
C PRO A 81 -10.21 37.51 13.94
N VAL A 82 -9.37 36.68 13.33
CA VAL A 82 -8.21 36.08 14.01
C VAL A 82 -7.02 37.02 13.88
N ASP A 83 -6.59 37.59 14.99
CA ASP A 83 -5.40 38.44 15.03
C ASP A 83 -4.12 37.59 14.89
N THR A 84 -3.60 37.52 13.67
CA THR A 84 -2.44 36.70 13.31
C THR A 84 -1.17 37.11 14.06
N SER A 85 -1.01 38.39 14.42
CA SER A 85 0.11 38.88 15.23
C SER A 85 0.07 38.26 16.62
N HIS A 86 -1.10 38.29 17.27
CA HIS A 86 -1.28 37.70 18.60
C HIS A 86 -1.13 36.17 18.60
N VAL A 87 -1.62 35.49 17.56
CA VAL A 87 -1.42 34.03 17.41
C VAL A 87 0.06 33.68 17.22
N THR A 88 0.78 34.46 16.42
CA THR A 88 2.21 34.26 16.17
C THR A 88 3.04 34.51 17.42
N ASP A 89 2.73 35.58 18.18
CA ASP A 89 3.42 35.90 19.42
C ASP A 89 3.11 34.88 20.54
N ARG A 90 1.86 34.40 20.61
CA ARG A 90 1.48 33.27 21.47
C ARG A 90 2.21 31.97 21.09
N PHE A 91 2.38 31.70 19.81
CA PHE A 91 3.11 30.52 19.33
C PHE A 91 4.62 30.64 19.61
N ALA A 92 5.19 31.82 19.41
CA ALA A 92 6.59 32.12 19.69
C ALA A 92 6.91 32.05 21.19
N SER A 93 6.03 32.60 22.03
CA SER A 93 6.15 32.55 23.50
C SER A 93 5.89 31.16 24.09
N ALA A 94 5.10 30.32 23.42
CA ALA A 94 4.84 28.94 23.86
C ALA A 94 6.07 28.01 23.82
N ARG A 95 7.21 28.44 23.25
CA ARG A 95 8.56 27.82 23.29
C ARG A 95 8.62 26.28 23.25
N LYS A 96 7.65 25.60 22.64
CA LYS A 96 7.64 24.16 22.36
C LYS A 96 7.83 23.97 20.85
N ARG A 97 9.08 24.10 20.39
CA ARG A 97 9.47 23.77 19.00
C ARG A 97 9.37 22.26 18.69
N ARG A 98 9.11 21.43 19.71
CA ARG A 98 8.65 20.04 19.57
C ARG A 98 7.52 19.82 20.57
N THR A 99 6.29 19.78 20.09
CA THR A 99 5.21 19.09 20.80
C THR A 99 5.37 17.61 20.49
N ASP A 100 5.99 16.86 21.39
CA ASP A 100 5.89 15.40 21.36
C ASP A 100 4.41 15.06 21.53
N PHE A 101 3.79 14.61 20.45
CA PHE A 101 2.51 13.92 20.52
C PHE A 101 2.80 12.53 21.10
N LEU A 102 2.97 12.48 22.43
CA LEU A 102 2.99 11.22 23.15
C LEU A 102 1.56 10.67 23.15
N LEU A 103 1.46 9.44 22.65
CA LEU A 103 0.28 8.60 22.51
C LEU A 103 -0.36 8.29 23.87
#